data_AF-A0A066W8F6-F1
#
_entry.id   AF-A0A066W8F6-F1
#
_cell.length_a   1.000
_cell.length_b   1.000
_cell.length_c   1.000
_cell.angle_alpha   90.00
_cell.angle_beta   90.00
_cell.angle_gamma   90.00
#
_symmetry.space_group_name_H-M   'P 1'
#
loop_
_entity.id
_entity.type
_entity.pdbx_description
1 polymer ?
#
loop_
_entity_poly.entity_id
_entity_poly.type
_entity_poly.pdbx_seq_one_letter_code
_entity_poly.pdbx_strand_id
1 'polypeptide(L)'
;MSIQIPDTPIQAEGFYSIPPEYEAALKEAQTLLAAQLDPAAEADWTDAGVNADVQLHRKDNPDDAHDIPWVKGVTTVEGATPEEVLATIQLPNMRKKWDPRFELGKPIQRYGPQSYLFYSVMKSPSYFIWARDIGGVQRNVYGSPSAGDITILQKSVDNQELLPDAGSYAKSRTRATVELSAWVLRAKGADTEVTYIVKIHLNGLIPTSVVSLISTETPMCVGRVRDTFYTTGFAPYDVHNTIGSERKTINATAEFEDGDGSVVTGGERVWTGFYLSKGEDAFTIRYDKKRMYPDGVQVVVQGDAKADVSAQVDGDELVKVDVKPGSEGKTFQVVITPK
;
A
#
# COMPACT_ATOMS: atom_id res chain seq x y z
N MET A 1 -9.06 -10.38 21.80
CA MET A 1 -10.21 -10.51 20.86
C MET A 1 -9.75 -10.93 19.46
N SER A 2 -10.56 -11.69 18.69
CA SER A 2 -10.34 -11.91 17.25
C SER A 2 -10.65 -10.63 16.48
N ILE A 3 -9.82 -10.24 15.51
CA ILE A 3 -10.11 -9.06 14.69
C ILE A 3 -11.32 -9.35 13.81
N GLN A 4 -12.30 -8.45 13.80
CA GLN A 4 -13.35 -8.48 12.79
C GLN A 4 -12.85 -7.61 11.63
N ILE A 5 -12.27 -8.26 10.62
CA ILE A 5 -11.86 -7.58 9.38
C ILE A 5 -13.14 -7.43 8.54
N PRO A 6 -13.55 -6.21 8.19
CA PRO A 6 -14.72 -6.03 7.34
C PRO A 6 -14.40 -6.43 5.90
N ASP A 7 -15.36 -7.04 5.21
CA ASP A 7 -15.24 -7.33 3.78
C ASP A 7 -15.19 -6.04 2.94
N THR A 8 -15.82 -4.98 3.44
CA THR A 8 -15.88 -3.65 2.81
C THR A 8 -15.54 -2.59 3.87
N PRO A 9 -14.40 -1.87 3.75
CA PRO A 9 -13.91 -0.96 4.80
C PRO A 9 -14.54 0.45 4.73
N ILE A 10 -15.78 0.57 4.24
CA ILE A 10 -16.55 1.82 4.15
C ILE A 10 -17.95 1.62 4.75
N GLN A 11 -18.62 2.72 5.07
CA GLN A 11 -20.04 2.74 5.47
C GLN A 11 -20.95 2.62 4.23
N ALA A 12 -22.24 2.35 4.46
CA ALA A 12 -23.25 2.30 3.39
C ALA A 12 -23.34 3.64 2.63
N GLU A 13 -23.09 4.75 3.32
CA GLU A 13 -23.12 6.10 2.76
C GLU A 13 -21.76 6.58 2.23
N GLY A 14 -20.68 5.81 2.36
CA GLY A 14 -19.34 6.17 1.90
C GLY A 14 -18.27 6.07 2.98
N PHE A 15 -17.30 6.98 2.99
CA PHE A 15 -16.18 6.93 3.92
C PHE A 15 -16.60 7.26 5.37
N TYR A 16 -15.90 6.66 6.33
CA TYR A 16 -15.99 7.08 7.73
C TYR A 16 -15.40 8.48 7.90
N SER A 17 -15.86 9.23 8.90
CA SER A 17 -15.15 10.46 9.31
C SER A 17 -13.80 10.10 9.92
N ILE A 18 -12.73 10.82 9.57
CA ILE A 18 -11.43 10.60 10.19
C ILE A 18 -11.44 11.10 11.65
N PRO A 19 -11.05 10.27 12.63
CA PRO A 19 -10.84 10.74 14.00
C PRO A 19 -9.74 11.83 14.07
N PRO A 20 -9.89 12.88 14.89
CA PRO A 20 -8.91 13.96 15.02
C PRO A 20 -7.49 13.48 15.36
N GLU A 21 -7.37 12.45 16.19
CA GLU A 21 -6.10 11.84 16.56
C GLU A 21 -5.40 11.15 15.37
N TYR A 22 -6.15 10.63 14.40
CA TYR A 22 -5.60 10.01 13.18
C TYR A 22 -5.14 11.08 12.20
N GLU A 23 -5.89 12.18 12.08
CA GLU A 23 -5.45 13.34 11.32
C GLU A 23 -4.16 13.95 11.91
N ALA A 24 -4.09 14.06 13.25
CA ALA A 24 -2.90 14.53 13.94
C ALA A 24 -1.70 13.60 13.70
N ALA A 25 -1.89 12.27 13.78
CA ALA A 25 -0.84 11.29 13.50
C ALA A 25 -0.30 11.39 12.06
N LEU A 26 -1.18 11.60 11.06
CA LEU A 26 -0.77 11.79 9.66
C LEU A 26 0.00 13.10 9.45
N LYS A 27 -0.43 14.19 10.11
CA LYS A 27 0.28 15.47 10.07
C LYS A 27 1.65 15.39 10.73
N GLU A 28 1.77 14.66 11.84
CA GLU A 28 3.05 14.39 12.48
C GLU A 28 3.96 13.56 11.56
N ALA A 29 3.44 12.50 10.92
CA ALA A 29 4.18 11.71 9.95
C ALA A 29 4.70 12.55 8.78
N GLN A 30 3.87 13.46 8.26
CA GLN A 30 4.26 14.40 7.21
C GLN A 30 5.38 15.34 7.68
N THR A 31 5.28 15.85 8.91
CA THR A 31 6.30 16.74 9.50
C THR A 31 7.62 16.00 9.70
N LEU A 32 7.59 14.76 10.21
CA LEU A 32 8.76 13.91 10.37
C LEU A 32 9.41 13.61 9.02
N LEU A 33 8.61 13.27 8.00
CA LEU A 33 9.12 13.04 6.65
C LEU A 33 9.80 14.30 6.09
N ALA A 34 9.18 15.48 6.22
CA ALA A 34 9.76 16.73 5.76
C ALA A 34 11.12 16.99 6.42
N ALA A 35 11.24 16.74 7.73
CA ALA A 35 12.51 16.84 8.45
C ALA A 35 13.55 15.81 7.97
N GLN A 36 13.14 14.57 7.64
CA GLN A 36 14.07 13.54 7.14
C GLN A 36 14.53 13.76 5.69
N LEU A 37 13.77 14.53 4.91
CA LEU A 37 14.08 14.90 3.53
C LEU A 37 14.77 16.27 3.40
N ASP A 38 14.90 17.01 4.50
CA ASP A 38 15.58 18.30 4.49
C ASP A 38 17.05 18.11 4.07
N PRO A 39 17.53 18.78 3.01
CA PRO A 39 18.95 18.75 2.65
C PRO A 39 19.88 19.13 3.81
N ALA A 40 19.44 19.98 4.74
CA ALA A 40 20.22 20.32 5.93
C ALA A 40 20.42 19.11 6.87
N ALA A 41 19.50 18.14 6.85
CA ALA A 41 19.59 16.90 7.63
C ALA A 41 20.38 15.80 6.90
N GLU A 42 20.91 16.04 5.70
CA GLU A 42 21.67 15.04 4.94
C GLU A 42 22.93 14.59 5.69
N ALA A 43 23.57 15.50 6.44
CA ALA A 43 24.75 15.21 7.26
C ALA A 43 24.45 14.25 8.44
N ASP A 44 23.19 14.11 8.85
CA ASP A 44 22.78 13.17 9.91
C ASP A 44 22.68 11.73 9.41
N TRP A 45 22.62 11.53 8.08
CA TRP A 45 22.56 10.22 7.47
C TRP A 45 23.96 9.67 7.22
N THR A 46 24.26 8.49 7.76
CA THR A 46 25.44 7.71 7.39
C THR A 46 25.16 6.91 6.12
N ASP A 47 26.03 7.03 5.12
CA ASP A 47 26.02 6.18 3.93
C ASP A 47 26.31 4.72 4.35
N ALA A 48 25.37 3.83 4.04
CA ALA A 48 25.46 2.40 4.34
C ALA A 48 25.86 1.58 3.09
N GLY A 49 26.28 2.24 2.03
CA GLY A 49 26.71 1.65 0.77
C GLY A 49 25.58 1.38 -0.22
N VAL A 50 25.94 0.71 -1.30
CA VAL A 50 25.01 0.30 -2.36
C VAL A 50 24.86 -1.23 -2.34
N ASN A 51 23.63 -1.71 -2.43
CA ASN A 51 23.33 -3.12 -2.56
C ASN A 51 22.19 -3.34 -3.56
N ALA A 52 22.39 -4.20 -4.57
CA ALA A 52 21.43 -4.48 -5.64
C ALA A 52 20.82 -3.21 -6.26
N ASP A 53 21.67 -2.22 -6.56
CA ASP A 53 21.32 -0.90 -7.10
C ASP A 53 20.33 -0.10 -6.21
N VAL A 54 20.37 -0.37 -4.91
CA VAL A 54 19.72 0.44 -3.88
C VAL A 54 20.80 1.17 -3.10
N GLN A 55 20.73 2.51 -3.09
CA GLN A 55 21.54 3.34 -2.21
C GLN A 55 20.93 3.30 -0.81
N LEU A 56 21.74 2.91 0.17
CA LEU A 56 21.31 2.73 1.55
C LEU A 56 21.87 3.83 2.44
N HIS A 57 21.05 4.33 3.34
CA HIS A 57 21.47 5.22 4.40
C HIS A 57 20.85 4.80 5.73
N ARG A 58 21.55 5.11 6.82
CA ARG A 58 21.06 4.90 8.18
C ARG A 58 21.38 6.08 9.09
N LYS A 59 20.56 6.28 10.12
CA LYS A 59 20.84 7.21 11.22
C LYS A 59 20.60 6.48 12.54
N ASP A 60 21.69 6.14 13.20
CA ASP A 60 21.70 5.38 14.45
C ASP A 60 21.26 6.22 15.63
N ASN A 61 20.77 5.54 16.67
CA ASN A 61 20.57 6.13 17.98
C ASN A 61 21.85 5.90 18.80
N PRO A 62 22.66 6.94 19.09
CA PRO A 62 23.90 6.78 19.85
C PRO A 62 23.66 6.37 21.30
N ASP A 63 22.45 6.60 21.82
CA ASP A 63 22.10 6.36 23.22
C ASP A 63 21.55 4.95 23.47
N ASP A 64 21.10 4.25 22.42
CA ASP A 64 20.57 2.88 22.53
C ASP A 64 20.89 2.02 21.30
N ALA A 65 21.83 1.08 21.47
CA ALA A 65 22.23 0.13 20.43
C ALA A 65 21.18 -0.95 20.11
N HIS A 66 20.11 -1.07 20.91
CA HIS A 66 18.99 -1.98 20.67
C HIS A 66 17.83 -1.30 19.92
N ASP A 67 17.89 0.02 19.79
CA ASP A 67 16.95 0.79 19.00
C ASP A 67 17.17 0.53 17.51
N ILE A 68 16.07 0.38 16.77
CA ILE A 68 16.16 0.23 15.31
C ILE A 68 16.52 1.62 14.75
N PRO A 69 17.65 1.77 14.03
CA PRO A 69 18.01 3.04 13.44
C PRO A 69 16.94 3.52 12.46
N TRP A 70 16.96 4.81 12.16
CA TRP A 70 16.31 5.31 10.96
C TRP A 70 17.00 4.69 9.75
N VAL A 71 16.22 4.22 8.79
CA VAL A 71 16.74 3.62 7.56
C VAL A 71 16.11 4.26 6.35
N LYS A 72 16.91 4.43 5.30
CA LYS A 72 16.50 5.01 4.02
C LYS A 72 17.09 4.19 2.88
N GLY A 73 16.22 3.75 1.97
CA GLY A 73 16.61 3.12 0.71
C GLY A 73 16.17 3.97 -0.47
N VAL A 74 17.04 4.14 -1.46
CA VAL A 74 16.74 4.89 -2.69
C VAL A 74 17.08 4.05 -3.91
N THR A 75 16.17 3.93 -4.86
CA THR A 75 16.42 3.31 -6.17
C THR A 75 15.61 3.99 -7.27
N THR A 76 15.83 3.59 -8.52
CA THR A 76 15.02 4.01 -9.67
C THR A 76 14.32 2.81 -10.28
N VAL A 77 13.02 2.97 -10.59
CA VAL A 77 12.24 2.02 -11.38
C VAL A 77 12.08 2.59 -12.79
N GLU A 78 12.71 1.94 -13.75
CA GLU A 78 12.77 2.37 -15.13
C GLU A 78 11.47 2.05 -15.89
N GLY A 79 11.04 2.98 -16.74
CA GLY A 79 9.83 2.82 -17.56
C GLY A 79 8.57 2.58 -16.71
N ALA A 80 8.45 3.31 -15.61
CA ALA A 80 7.36 3.22 -14.65
C ALA A 80 6.95 4.61 -14.19
N THR A 81 5.65 4.86 -14.15
CA THR A 81 5.05 6.03 -13.51
C THR A 81 4.88 5.81 -12.00
N PRO A 82 4.79 6.88 -11.19
CA PRO A 82 4.57 6.75 -9.75
C PRO A 82 3.30 5.96 -9.38
N GLU A 83 2.23 6.07 -10.16
CA GLU A 83 0.98 5.29 -9.96
C GLU A 83 1.19 3.79 -10.19
N GLU A 84 1.94 3.40 -11.23
CA GLU A 84 2.24 1.99 -11.50
C GLU A 84 3.14 1.40 -10.38
N VAL A 85 4.09 2.19 -9.87
CA VAL A 85 4.89 1.78 -8.71
C VAL A 85 4.02 1.69 -7.45
N LEU A 86 3.11 2.64 -7.22
CA LEU A 86 2.14 2.60 -6.12
C LEU A 86 1.30 1.32 -6.14
N ALA A 87 0.77 0.96 -7.30
CA ALA A 87 -0.03 -0.25 -7.50
C ALA A 87 0.77 -1.55 -7.25
N THR A 88 2.09 -1.51 -7.37
CA THR A 88 2.99 -2.62 -6.98
C THR A 88 3.17 -2.71 -5.45
N ILE A 89 3.10 -1.58 -4.75
CA ILE A 89 3.36 -1.50 -3.29
C ILE A 89 2.13 -1.89 -2.46
N GLN A 90 0.93 -1.38 -2.80
CA GLN A 90 -0.13 -1.25 -1.78
C GLN A 90 -0.99 -2.49 -1.54
N LEU A 91 -1.26 -3.30 -2.56
CA LEU A 91 -2.15 -4.44 -2.38
C LEU A 91 -1.46 -5.54 -1.56
N PRO A 92 -2.09 -6.09 -0.50
CA PRO A 92 -1.46 -7.07 0.38
C PRO A 92 -0.82 -8.27 -0.34
N ASN A 93 -1.48 -8.83 -1.35
CA ASN A 93 -0.94 -9.98 -2.08
C ASN A 93 0.15 -9.58 -3.10
N MET A 94 0.15 -8.33 -3.60
CA MET A 94 1.33 -7.79 -4.29
C MET A 94 2.50 -7.61 -3.31
N ARG A 95 2.23 -7.13 -2.10
CA ARG A 95 3.24 -6.99 -1.05
C ARG A 95 3.90 -8.31 -0.65
N LYS A 96 3.18 -9.43 -0.67
CA LYS A 96 3.76 -10.76 -0.43
C LYS A 96 4.86 -11.14 -1.45
N LYS A 97 4.84 -10.55 -2.66
CA LYS A 97 5.85 -10.82 -3.69
C LYS A 97 7.19 -10.13 -3.41
N TRP A 98 7.17 -8.94 -2.79
CA TRP A 98 8.37 -8.14 -2.56
C TRP A 98 8.80 -8.04 -1.09
N ASP A 99 7.91 -8.22 -0.12
CA ASP A 99 8.23 -8.17 1.31
C ASP A 99 8.27 -9.58 1.91
N PRO A 100 9.45 -10.21 2.04
CA PRO A 100 9.55 -11.57 2.58
C PRO A 100 9.06 -11.66 4.03
N ARG A 101 9.06 -10.53 4.76
CA ARG A 101 8.64 -10.44 6.16
C ARG A 101 7.14 -10.19 6.31
N PHE A 102 6.43 -9.84 5.24
CA PHE A 102 5.00 -9.58 5.32
C PHE A 102 4.20 -10.88 5.40
N GLU A 103 3.22 -10.93 6.29
CA GLU A 103 2.30 -12.06 6.45
C GLU A 103 0.88 -11.68 6.04
N LEU A 104 0.39 -10.56 6.58
CA LEU A 104 -0.98 -10.09 6.40
C LEU A 104 -1.04 -8.56 6.38
N GLY A 105 -1.99 -8.02 5.62
CA GLY A 105 -2.35 -6.61 5.66
C GLY A 105 -3.80 -6.47 5.25
N LYS A 106 -4.57 -5.68 5.98
CA LYS A 106 -5.97 -5.41 5.69
C LYS A 106 -6.31 -3.95 6.01
N PRO A 107 -7.02 -3.23 5.13
CA PRO A 107 -7.69 -1.99 5.51
C PRO A 107 -8.82 -2.35 6.47
N ILE A 108 -8.91 -1.62 7.59
CA ILE A 108 -9.94 -1.82 8.60
C ILE A 108 -11.08 -0.82 8.40
N GLN A 109 -10.75 0.44 8.15
CA GLN A 109 -11.71 1.51 7.83
C GLN A 109 -11.07 2.54 6.91
N ARG A 110 -11.80 3.02 5.90
CA ARG A 110 -11.37 4.13 5.04
C ARG A 110 -12.05 5.42 5.44
N TYR A 111 -11.25 6.47 5.48
CA TYR A 111 -11.66 7.83 5.80
C TYR A 111 -11.68 8.75 4.58
N GLY A 112 -11.30 8.22 3.43
CA GLY A 112 -11.28 8.91 2.15
C GLY A 112 -10.68 8.01 1.07
N PRO A 113 -10.60 8.50 -0.17
CA PRO A 113 -10.01 7.74 -1.28
C PRO A 113 -8.57 7.33 -0.99
N GLN A 114 -7.84 8.18 -0.25
CA GLN A 114 -6.42 7.98 0.01
C GLN A 114 -6.07 7.72 1.47
N SER A 115 -7.04 7.66 2.38
CA SER A 115 -6.77 7.61 3.83
C SER A 115 -7.50 6.45 4.48
N TYR A 116 -6.81 5.63 5.27
CA TYR A 116 -7.41 4.47 5.93
C TYR A 116 -6.64 3.99 7.16
N LEU A 117 -7.36 3.41 8.12
CA LEU A 117 -6.82 2.59 9.20
C LEU A 117 -6.46 1.22 8.63
N PHE A 118 -5.27 0.73 8.94
CA PHE A 118 -4.80 -0.58 8.52
C PHE A 118 -4.35 -1.41 9.71
N TYR A 119 -4.45 -2.73 9.50
CA TYR A 119 -3.80 -3.73 10.34
C TYR A 119 -2.84 -4.54 9.49
N SER A 120 -1.61 -4.71 9.94
CA SER A 120 -0.60 -5.52 9.26
C SER A 120 0.13 -6.44 10.23
N VAL A 121 0.57 -7.58 9.72
CA VAL A 121 1.32 -8.60 10.45
C VAL A 121 2.61 -8.87 9.70
N MET A 122 3.69 -8.85 10.45
CA MET A 122 5.03 -9.24 10.04
C MET A 122 5.34 -10.62 10.62
N LYS A 123 5.91 -11.49 9.81
CA LYS A 123 6.44 -12.80 10.22
C LYS A 123 7.49 -12.63 11.31
N SER A 124 7.67 -13.67 12.12
CA SER A 124 8.74 -13.73 13.11
C SER A 124 10.10 -13.56 12.44
N PRO A 125 10.93 -12.58 12.87
CA PRO A 125 12.24 -12.35 12.26
C PRO A 125 13.27 -13.43 12.65
N SER A 126 13.01 -14.18 13.72
CA SER A 126 13.80 -15.35 14.12
C SER A 126 12.98 -16.27 15.02
N TYR A 127 13.49 -17.48 15.27
CA TYR A 127 12.83 -18.48 16.12
C TYR A 127 12.56 -17.99 17.56
N PHE A 128 13.40 -17.11 18.10
CA PHE A 128 13.30 -16.64 19.48
C PHE A 128 12.46 -15.37 19.64
N ILE A 129 11.91 -14.86 18.55
CA ILE A 129 11.29 -13.55 18.51
C ILE A 129 9.91 -13.65 17.88
N TRP A 130 8.89 -13.27 18.66
CA TRP A 130 7.51 -13.29 18.21
C TRP A 130 7.28 -12.40 16.98
N ALA A 131 6.27 -12.79 16.19
CA ALA A 131 5.77 -12.00 15.07
C ALA A 131 5.30 -10.61 15.54
N ARG A 132 5.34 -9.63 14.64
CA ARG A 132 4.88 -8.26 14.96
C ARG A 132 3.55 -8.00 14.30
N ASP A 133 2.66 -7.34 15.01
CA ASP A 133 1.54 -6.69 14.38
C ASP A 133 1.68 -5.17 14.47
N ILE A 134 1.05 -4.47 13.53
CA ILE A 134 1.06 -3.01 13.41
C ILE A 134 -0.39 -2.60 13.18
N GLY A 135 -0.87 -1.72 14.04
CA GLY A 135 -2.07 -0.91 13.79
C GLY A 135 -1.64 0.51 13.48
N GLY A 136 -2.15 1.07 12.40
CA GLY A 136 -1.73 2.40 11.96
C GLY A 136 -2.67 3.02 10.96
N VAL A 137 -2.47 4.31 10.72
CA VAL A 137 -3.18 5.06 9.68
C VAL A 137 -2.25 5.29 8.51
N GLN A 138 -2.81 5.21 7.31
CA GLN A 138 -2.11 5.52 6.08
C GLN A 138 -2.80 6.68 5.35
N ARG A 139 -2.00 7.51 4.69
CA ARG A 139 -2.47 8.44 3.66
C ARG A 139 -1.56 8.45 2.45
N ASN A 140 -2.14 8.34 1.25
CA ASN A 140 -1.45 8.68 0.02
C ASN A 140 -1.65 10.18 -0.26
N VAL A 141 -0.57 10.92 -0.41
CA VAL A 141 -0.56 12.34 -0.75
C VAL A 141 -0.04 12.46 -2.17
N TYR A 142 -0.89 12.97 -3.05
CA TYR A 142 -0.52 13.28 -4.41
C TYR A 142 0.05 14.69 -4.43
N GLY A 143 1.19 14.88 -5.08
CA GLY A 143 1.76 16.19 -5.33
C GLY A 143 0.87 17.03 -6.27
N SER A 144 1.42 18.14 -6.78
CA SER A 144 0.74 18.90 -7.84
C SER A 144 0.33 17.95 -8.99
N PRO A 145 -0.85 18.12 -9.61
CA PRO A 145 -1.26 17.41 -10.82
C PRO A 145 -0.19 17.29 -11.91
N SER A 146 0.72 18.27 -11.97
CA SER A 146 1.81 18.35 -12.95
C SER A 146 3.08 17.57 -12.54
N ALA A 147 3.26 17.27 -11.26
CA ALA A 147 4.50 16.67 -10.74
C ALA A 147 4.46 15.13 -10.79
N GLY A 148 3.26 14.52 -10.75
CA GLY A 148 3.11 13.07 -10.74
C GLY A 148 3.60 12.39 -9.44
N ASP A 149 4.18 13.14 -8.51
CA ASP A 149 4.74 12.60 -7.27
C ASP A 149 3.66 12.06 -6.34
N ILE A 150 3.96 10.92 -5.70
CA ILE A 150 3.07 10.28 -4.73
C ILE A 150 3.88 9.99 -3.47
N THR A 151 3.33 10.37 -2.32
CA THR A 151 3.90 10.04 -1.02
C THR A 151 2.93 9.15 -0.25
N ILE A 152 3.38 7.99 0.20
CA ILE A 152 2.63 7.10 1.08
C ILE A 152 3.12 7.38 2.50
N LEU A 153 2.25 7.86 3.38
CA LEU A 153 2.57 8.12 4.79
C LEU A 153 1.88 7.08 5.66
N GLN A 154 2.63 6.47 6.59
CA GLN A 154 2.09 5.54 7.58
C GLN A 154 2.64 5.87 8.97
N LYS A 155 1.77 5.82 9.98
CA LYS A 155 2.13 5.97 11.39
C LYS A 155 1.22 5.10 12.27
N SER A 156 1.76 4.56 13.35
CA SER A 156 0.98 3.80 14.31
C SER A 156 -0.02 4.66 15.07
N VAL A 157 -1.19 4.08 15.35
CA VAL A 157 -2.22 4.65 16.20
C VAL A 157 -2.80 3.57 17.09
N ASP A 158 -3.38 3.98 18.21
CA ASP A 158 -4.12 3.07 19.10
C ASP A 158 -5.61 3.07 18.74
N ASN A 159 -6.20 1.87 18.72
CA ASN A 159 -7.64 1.69 18.60
C ASN A 159 -8.01 0.32 19.18
N GLN A 160 -8.51 0.29 20.41
CA GLN A 160 -8.86 -0.98 21.09
C GLN A 160 -10.18 -1.58 20.59
N GLU A 161 -11.02 -0.80 19.91
CA GLU A 161 -12.30 -1.27 19.38
C GLU A 161 -12.13 -2.02 18.06
N LEU A 162 -11.28 -1.50 17.17
CA LEU A 162 -11.13 -1.99 15.80
C LEU A 162 -9.87 -2.82 15.57
N LEU A 163 -8.87 -2.71 16.46
CA LEU A 163 -7.64 -3.47 16.36
C LEU A 163 -7.58 -4.55 17.46
N PRO A 164 -6.87 -5.66 17.22
CA PRO A 164 -6.57 -6.61 18.29
C PRO A 164 -5.87 -5.94 19.46
N ASP A 165 -6.15 -6.48 20.65
CA ASP A 165 -5.38 -6.23 21.86
C ASP A 165 -3.88 -6.28 21.54
N ALA A 166 -3.18 -5.21 21.91
CA ALA A 166 -1.74 -5.11 21.70
C ALA A 166 -1.03 -6.27 22.41
N GLY A 167 -0.29 -7.07 21.64
CA GLY A 167 0.54 -8.13 22.22
C GLY A 167 -0.24 -9.21 22.97
N SER A 168 -1.10 -9.96 22.29
CA SER A 168 -1.72 -11.13 22.93
C SER A 168 -0.75 -12.31 22.96
N TYR A 169 -0.35 -12.76 24.16
CA TYR A 169 0.39 -14.02 24.36
C TYR A 169 -0.33 -15.21 23.70
N ALA A 170 -1.67 -15.21 23.73
CA ALA A 170 -2.50 -16.21 23.07
C ALA A 170 -2.39 -16.20 21.53
N LYS A 171 -1.88 -15.12 20.94
CA LYS A 171 -1.64 -14.97 19.50
C LYS A 171 -0.15 -14.94 19.12
N SER A 172 0.76 -15.12 20.08
CA SER A 172 2.20 -15.23 19.78
C SER A 172 2.77 -14.00 19.03
N ARG A 173 2.32 -12.80 19.40
CA ARG A 173 2.64 -11.54 18.71
C ARG A 173 2.95 -10.40 19.69
N THR A 174 3.77 -9.45 19.25
CA THR A 174 4.06 -8.19 19.95
C THR A 174 3.72 -7.02 19.03
N ARG A 175 2.99 -6.00 19.52
CA ARG A 175 2.66 -4.80 18.74
C ARG A 175 3.90 -3.97 18.53
N ALA A 176 4.27 -3.72 17.29
CA ALA A 176 5.29 -2.74 16.93
C ALA A 176 4.68 -1.35 16.78
N THR A 177 5.49 -0.32 17.01
CA THR A 177 5.12 1.08 16.85
C THR A 177 5.87 1.67 15.66
N VAL A 178 5.16 2.06 14.62
CA VAL A 178 5.70 2.78 13.48
C VAL A 178 5.67 4.27 13.79
N GLU A 179 6.85 4.87 13.96
CA GLU A 179 6.99 6.32 14.15
C GLU A 179 6.86 7.04 12.81
N LEU A 180 7.47 6.47 11.76
CA LEU A 180 7.30 6.84 10.36
C LEU A 180 7.54 5.61 9.47
N SER A 181 6.68 5.39 8.49
CA SER A 181 6.98 4.58 7.30
C SER A 181 6.49 5.38 6.10
N ALA A 182 7.42 5.84 5.27
CA ALA A 182 7.14 6.76 4.20
C ALA A 182 7.77 6.32 2.88
N TRP A 183 6.94 6.15 1.85
CA TRP A 183 7.40 5.97 0.47
C TRP A 183 7.24 7.30 -0.26
N VAL A 184 8.26 7.72 -0.99
CA VAL A 184 8.25 8.92 -1.82
C VAL A 184 8.57 8.46 -3.24
N LEU A 185 7.57 8.55 -4.10
CA LEU A 185 7.62 8.17 -5.51
C LEU A 185 7.69 9.47 -6.31
N ARG A 186 8.83 9.74 -6.94
CA ARG A 186 9.01 10.96 -7.75
C ARG A 186 9.14 10.64 -9.21
N ALA A 187 8.41 11.35 -10.06
CA ALA A 187 8.54 11.20 -11.50
C ALA A 187 9.93 11.70 -11.96
N LYS A 188 10.62 10.90 -12.78
CA LYS A 188 11.93 11.20 -13.35
C LYS A 188 11.92 10.87 -14.84
N GLY A 189 11.26 11.72 -15.63
CA GLY A 189 11.04 11.45 -17.05
C GLY A 189 10.07 10.28 -17.23
N ALA A 190 10.53 9.20 -17.85
CA ALA A 190 9.77 7.96 -18.00
C ALA A 190 9.93 6.99 -16.81
N ASP A 191 10.81 7.33 -15.87
CA ASP A 191 11.16 6.49 -14.72
C ASP A 191 10.56 7.07 -13.43
N THR A 192 10.61 6.29 -12.36
CA THR A 192 10.22 6.73 -11.02
C THR A 192 11.38 6.54 -10.05
N GLU A 193 11.81 7.61 -9.39
CA GLU A 193 12.68 7.51 -8.22
C GLU A 193 11.84 7.07 -7.02
N VAL A 194 12.28 6.03 -6.32
CA VAL A 194 11.60 5.45 -5.16
C VAL A 194 12.50 5.60 -3.95
N THR A 195 12.03 6.37 -2.98
CA THR A 195 12.67 6.51 -1.67
C THR A 195 11.77 5.89 -0.60
N TYR A 196 12.31 5.05 0.27
CA TYR A 196 11.60 4.51 1.44
C TYR A 196 12.34 4.85 2.72
N ILE A 197 11.68 5.57 3.62
CA ILE A 197 12.22 6.01 4.93
C ILE A 197 11.39 5.40 6.05
N VAL A 198 12.06 4.75 7.01
CA VAL A 198 11.38 4.07 8.12
C VAL A 198 12.06 4.34 9.45
N LYS A 199 11.23 4.58 10.46
CA LYS A 199 11.54 4.44 11.88
C LYS A 199 10.46 3.60 12.55
N ILE A 200 10.85 2.44 13.05
CA ILE A 200 9.96 1.46 13.67
C ILE A 200 10.55 0.97 14.98
N HIS A 201 9.71 0.87 16.00
CA HIS A 201 10.03 0.27 17.29
C HIS A 201 9.39 -1.12 17.33
N LEU A 202 10.20 -2.18 17.36
CA LEU A 202 9.68 -3.56 17.36
C LEU A 202 9.05 -3.96 18.69
N ASN A 203 9.33 -3.19 19.74
CA ASN A 203 8.91 -3.36 21.13
C ASN A 203 9.33 -4.71 21.76
N GLY A 204 9.56 -4.70 23.06
CA GLY A 204 10.12 -5.85 23.79
C GLY A 204 11.65 -5.97 23.65
N LEU A 205 12.21 -7.09 24.12
CA LEU A 205 13.65 -7.33 24.12
C LEU A 205 14.12 -7.82 22.74
N ILE A 206 14.82 -6.95 22.00
CA ILE A 206 15.30 -7.24 20.64
C ILE A 206 16.81 -7.46 20.66
N PRO A 207 17.30 -8.65 20.28
CA PRO A 207 18.73 -8.87 20.10
C PRO A 207 19.31 -7.96 19.00
N THR A 208 20.53 -7.48 19.18
CA THR A 208 21.24 -6.62 18.21
C THR A 208 21.38 -7.27 16.82
N SER A 209 21.43 -8.60 16.73
CA SER A 209 21.41 -9.33 15.45
C SER A 209 20.10 -9.13 14.69
N VAL A 210 18.98 -9.05 15.39
CA VAL A 210 17.66 -8.77 14.80
C VAL A 210 17.54 -7.29 14.43
N VAL A 211 18.08 -6.39 15.26
CA VAL A 211 18.21 -4.96 14.91
C VAL A 211 18.97 -4.82 13.60
N SER A 212 20.15 -5.43 13.48
CA SER A 212 20.99 -5.38 12.28
C SER A 212 20.28 -5.96 11.05
N LEU A 213 19.61 -7.12 11.20
CA LEU A 213 18.82 -7.72 10.13
C LEU A 213 17.74 -6.76 9.62
N ILE A 214 16.92 -6.21 10.52
CA ILE A 214 15.81 -5.32 10.16
C ILE A 214 16.32 -4.01 9.56
N SER A 215 17.43 -3.49 10.06
CA SER A 215 18.06 -2.27 9.56
C SER A 215 18.58 -2.43 8.12
N THR A 216 19.06 -3.63 7.79
CA THR A 216 19.56 -3.95 6.44
C THR A 216 18.40 -4.27 5.48
N GLU A 217 17.43 -5.06 5.95
CA GLU A 217 16.38 -5.62 5.10
C GLU A 217 15.25 -4.64 4.76
N THR A 218 14.97 -3.68 5.64
CA THR A 218 13.88 -2.70 5.47
C THR A 218 14.11 -1.72 4.33
N PRO A 219 15.26 -1.03 4.22
CA PRO A 219 15.49 -0.11 3.09
C PRO A 219 15.60 -0.84 1.75
N MET A 220 15.96 -2.13 1.74
CA MET A 220 15.99 -2.96 0.53
C MET A 220 14.61 -3.22 -0.09
N CYS A 221 13.51 -2.91 0.60
CA CYS A 221 12.17 -3.05 0.04
C CYS A 221 11.99 -2.27 -1.28
N VAL A 222 12.67 -1.13 -1.47
CA VAL A 222 12.59 -0.37 -2.74
C VAL A 222 13.14 -1.17 -3.93
N GLY A 223 14.26 -1.87 -3.74
CA GLY A 223 14.84 -2.73 -4.77
C GLY A 223 13.94 -3.93 -5.07
N ARG A 224 13.31 -4.52 -4.04
CA ARG A 224 12.37 -5.63 -4.25
C ARG A 224 11.08 -5.21 -4.95
N VAL A 225 10.59 -3.99 -4.70
CA VAL A 225 9.46 -3.41 -5.44
C VAL A 225 9.84 -3.22 -6.90
N ARG A 226 11.01 -2.64 -7.18
CA ARG A 226 11.55 -2.50 -8.54
C ARG A 226 11.61 -3.86 -9.25
N ASP A 227 12.21 -4.86 -8.62
CA ASP A 227 12.37 -6.19 -9.23
C ASP A 227 11.01 -6.87 -9.45
N THR A 228 10.06 -6.68 -8.53
CA THR A 228 8.68 -7.19 -8.68
C THR A 228 7.95 -6.49 -9.81
N PHE A 229 8.12 -5.18 -9.97
CA PHE A 229 7.56 -4.45 -11.10
C PHE A 229 8.12 -4.98 -12.44
N TYR A 230 9.43 -5.25 -12.53
CA TYR A 230 10.03 -5.80 -13.74
C TYR A 230 9.61 -7.23 -14.07
N THR A 231 9.42 -8.07 -13.05
CA THR A 231 9.14 -9.50 -13.22
C THR A 231 7.66 -9.83 -13.27
N THR A 232 6.82 -9.12 -12.51
CA THR A 232 5.38 -9.36 -12.37
C THR A 232 4.55 -8.24 -13.02
N GLY A 233 5.00 -7.00 -12.95
CA GLY A 233 4.20 -5.82 -13.30
C GLY A 233 3.45 -5.24 -12.10
N PHE A 234 2.46 -4.40 -12.39
CA PHE A 234 1.62 -3.73 -11.40
C PHE A 234 0.18 -4.28 -11.43
N ALA A 235 -0.47 -4.33 -10.26
CA ALA A 235 -1.88 -4.73 -10.17
C ALA A 235 -2.79 -3.64 -10.75
N PRO A 236 -3.97 -3.99 -11.30
CA PRO A 236 -4.88 -2.98 -11.80
C PRO A 236 -5.25 -1.93 -10.75
N TYR A 237 -5.46 -0.69 -11.19
CA TYR A 237 -5.80 0.43 -10.31
C TYR A 237 -6.68 1.46 -11.01
N ASP A 238 -7.50 2.17 -10.24
CA ASP A 238 -8.30 3.25 -10.76
C ASP A 238 -7.41 4.43 -11.15
N VAL A 239 -7.51 4.90 -12.39
CA VAL A 239 -6.74 6.06 -12.83
C VAL A 239 -7.24 7.31 -12.09
N HIS A 240 -6.33 8.01 -11.40
CA HIS A 240 -6.63 9.32 -10.85
C HIS A 240 -6.74 10.35 -11.98
N ASN A 241 -7.97 10.76 -12.29
CA ASN A 241 -8.17 11.98 -13.07
C ASN A 241 -7.83 13.16 -12.15
N THR A 242 -6.66 13.75 -12.40
CA THR A 242 -6.31 15.02 -11.80
C THR A 242 -7.16 16.10 -12.46
N ILE A 243 -7.84 16.89 -11.60
CA ILE A 243 -8.64 18.09 -11.89
C ILE A 243 -10.16 17.86 -11.99
N GLY A 244 -10.87 18.23 -10.92
CA GLY A 244 -12.22 18.80 -10.97
C GLY A 244 -13.42 17.85 -11.05
N SER A 245 -13.24 16.55 -11.31
CA SER A 245 -14.38 15.61 -11.26
C SER A 245 -14.54 15.07 -9.83
N GLU A 246 -15.56 15.52 -9.11
CA GLU A 246 -16.08 14.78 -7.96
C GLU A 246 -16.54 13.41 -8.46
N ARG A 247 -15.75 12.36 -8.22
CA ARG A 247 -16.18 10.99 -8.52
C ARG A 247 -17.41 10.68 -7.66
N LYS A 248 -18.44 10.15 -8.30
CA LYS A 248 -19.63 9.62 -7.60
C LYS A 248 -19.49 8.13 -7.33
N THR A 249 -18.46 7.48 -7.84
CA THR A 249 -18.11 6.11 -7.49
C THR A 249 -16.98 6.10 -6.46
N ILE A 250 -17.25 5.48 -5.31
CA ILE A 250 -16.28 5.29 -4.23
C ILE A 250 -15.62 3.91 -4.40
N ASN A 251 -14.30 3.89 -4.56
CA ASN A 251 -13.50 2.67 -4.41
C ASN A 251 -13.43 2.30 -2.91
N ALA A 252 -14.11 1.24 -2.53
CA ALA A 252 -14.12 0.72 -1.17
C ALA A 252 -12.82 0.00 -0.85
N THR A 253 -12.38 -0.93 -1.70
CA THR A 253 -11.10 -1.62 -1.59
C THR A 253 -10.81 -2.30 -2.92
N ALA A 254 -9.60 -2.84 -3.07
CA ALA A 254 -9.29 -3.78 -4.14
C ALA A 254 -8.55 -4.98 -3.56
N GLU A 255 -8.73 -6.13 -4.19
CA GLU A 255 -8.02 -7.36 -3.89
C GLU A 255 -7.34 -7.87 -5.15
N PHE A 256 -6.18 -8.49 -4.94
CA PHE A 256 -5.41 -9.15 -6.00
C PHE A 256 -5.14 -10.57 -5.54
N GLU A 257 -5.50 -11.54 -6.36
CA GLU A 257 -5.21 -12.94 -6.15
C GLU A 257 -4.12 -13.34 -7.14
N ASP A 258 -3.01 -13.83 -6.62
CA ASP A 258 -1.84 -14.19 -7.45
C ASP A 258 -1.96 -15.60 -8.06
N GLY A 259 -3.17 -16.17 -8.04
CA GLY A 259 -3.42 -17.58 -8.28
C GLY A 259 -2.76 -18.50 -7.24
N ASP A 260 -3.08 -19.78 -7.29
CA ASP A 260 -2.42 -20.85 -6.54
C ASP A 260 -1.45 -21.66 -7.42
N GLY A 261 -1.26 -21.23 -8.67
CA GLY A 261 -0.52 -21.96 -9.70
C GLY A 261 -1.16 -23.29 -10.10
N SER A 262 -2.40 -23.58 -9.65
CA SER A 262 -3.08 -24.83 -9.97
C SER A 262 -3.88 -24.71 -11.27
N VAL A 263 -4.01 -25.83 -11.96
CA VAL A 263 -4.76 -25.92 -13.22
C VAL A 263 -6.28 -25.81 -13.01
N VAL A 264 -6.76 -25.89 -11.75
CA VAL A 264 -8.19 -25.94 -11.40
C VAL A 264 -8.80 -24.55 -11.26
N THR A 265 -8.02 -23.57 -10.80
CA THR A 265 -8.40 -22.14 -10.74
C THR A 265 -8.00 -21.39 -12.01
N GLY A 266 -7.39 -22.07 -12.98
CA GLY A 266 -6.66 -21.47 -14.09
C GLY A 266 -5.31 -20.87 -13.69
N GLY A 267 -4.93 -20.86 -12.40
CA GLY A 267 -3.73 -20.17 -11.92
C GLY A 267 -3.78 -18.66 -12.22
N GLU A 268 -4.97 -18.13 -12.47
CA GLU A 268 -5.16 -16.83 -13.06
C GLU A 268 -4.99 -15.72 -12.03
N ARG A 269 -4.26 -14.67 -12.43
CA ARG A 269 -4.10 -13.45 -11.63
C ARG A 269 -5.40 -12.67 -11.64
N VAL A 270 -6.21 -12.78 -10.60
CA VAL A 270 -7.51 -12.08 -10.54
C VAL A 270 -7.35 -10.78 -9.77
N TRP A 271 -7.89 -9.70 -10.32
CA TRP A 271 -8.06 -8.45 -9.58
C TRP A 271 -9.53 -8.13 -9.43
N THR A 272 -9.92 -7.71 -8.22
CA THR A 272 -11.30 -7.32 -7.92
C THR A 272 -11.31 -5.96 -7.24
N GLY A 273 -11.86 -4.95 -7.92
CA GLY A 273 -12.20 -3.67 -7.31
C GLY A 273 -13.61 -3.71 -6.74
N PHE A 274 -13.78 -3.22 -5.51
CA PHE A 274 -15.06 -3.15 -4.80
C PHE A 274 -15.50 -1.68 -4.73
N TYR A 275 -16.73 -1.40 -5.17
CA TYR A 275 -17.21 -0.03 -5.35
C TYR A 275 -18.58 0.21 -4.73
N LEU A 276 -18.82 1.45 -4.33
CA LEU A 276 -20.13 2.00 -3.95
C LEU A 276 -20.48 3.14 -4.92
N SER A 277 -21.63 3.06 -5.58
CA SER A 277 -22.13 4.13 -6.44
C SER A 277 -22.92 5.17 -5.63
N LYS A 278 -22.66 6.45 -5.90
CA LYS A 278 -23.40 7.63 -5.40
C LYS A 278 -24.09 8.38 -6.54
N GLY A 279 -24.25 7.74 -7.69
CA GLY A 279 -24.90 8.29 -8.88
C GLY A 279 -24.13 7.99 -10.16
N GLU A 280 -24.57 8.62 -11.25
CA GLU A 280 -23.95 8.48 -12.57
C GLU A 280 -22.50 8.94 -12.58
N ASP A 281 -21.62 8.11 -13.12
CA ASP A 281 -20.18 8.34 -13.15
C ASP A 281 -19.53 7.57 -14.31
N ALA A 282 -18.29 7.91 -14.63
CA ALA A 282 -17.44 7.12 -15.51
C ALA A 282 -15.99 7.21 -15.05
N PHE A 283 -15.31 6.07 -15.00
CA PHE A 283 -13.90 6.01 -14.62
C PHE A 283 -13.16 4.96 -15.43
N THR A 284 -11.83 5.00 -15.34
CA THR A 284 -10.97 4.01 -15.99
C THR A 284 -10.13 3.28 -14.97
N ILE A 285 -9.88 2.01 -15.24
CA ILE A 285 -8.96 1.15 -14.51
C ILE A 285 -7.82 0.83 -15.46
N ARG A 286 -6.59 1.09 -15.04
CA ARG A 286 -5.40 0.72 -15.81
C ARG A 286 -4.92 -0.66 -15.37
N TYR A 287 -4.41 -1.46 -16.30
CA TYR A 287 -3.78 -2.75 -16.04
C TYR A 287 -2.44 -2.88 -16.79
N ASP A 288 -1.53 -3.73 -16.31
CA ASP A 288 -0.23 -3.98 -16.95
C ASP A 288 -0.39 -5.03 -18.06
N LYS A 289 -0.52 -4.60 -19.32
CA LYS A 289 -0.56 -5.50 -20.48
C LYS A 289 0.81 -6.08 -20.80
N LYS A 290 1.91 -5.46 -20.38
CA LYS A 290 3.24 -5.91 -20.75
C LYS A 290 3.69 -7.13 -19.95
N ARG A 291 3.32 -7.19 -18.67
CA ARG A 291 3.89 -8.15 -17.70
C ARG A 291 2.83 -8.92 -16.95
N MET A 292 1.77 -8.24 -16.48
CA MET A 292 0.76 -8.90 -15.65
C MET A 292 -0.24 -9.68 -16.50
N TYR A 293 -0.71 -9.08 -17.59
CA TYR A 293 -1.74 -9.60 -18.50
C TYR A 293 -1.30 -9.49 -19.98
N PRO A 294 -0.25 -10.25 -20.40
CA PRO A 294 0.30 -10.19 -21.76
C PRO A 294 -0.72 -10.43 -22.88
N ASP A 295 -1.66 -11.34 -22.64
CA ASP A 295 -2.71 -11.71 -23.60
C ASP A 295 -3.96 -10.81 -23.50
N GLY A 296 -3.92 -9.80 -22.63
CA GLY A 296 -5.03 -8.92 -22.30
C GLY A 296 -5.93 -9.47 -21.19
N VAL A 297 -7.06 -8.80 -20.98
CA VAL A 297 -7.97 -9.10 -19.86
C VAL A 297 -9.43 -9.28 -20.29
N GLN A 298 -10.15 -10.11 -19.55
CA GLN A 298 -11.60 -10.14 -19.54
C GLN A 298 -12.10 -9.35 -18.32
N VAL A 299 -13.26 -8.72 -18.46
CA VAL A 299 -13.83 -7.88 -17.40
C VAL A 299 -15.28 -8.27 -17.17
N VAL A 300 -15.63 -8.47 -15.91
CA VAL A 300 -16.99 -8.79 -15.48
C VAL A 300 -17.40 -7.83 -14.38
N VAL A 301 -18.63 -7.34 -14.46
CA VAL A 301 -19.27 -6.57 -13.40
C VAL A 301 -20.15 -7.49 -12.56
N GLN A 302 -19.97 -7.48 -11.24
CA GLN A 302 -20.76 -8.26 -10.29
C GLN A 302 -21.40 -7.36 -9.22
N GLY A 303 -22.26 -7.94 -8.39
CA GLY A 303 -22.96 -7.24 -7.31
C GLY A 303 -24.31 -6.65 -7.70
N ASP A 304 -24.88 -5.86 -6.79
CA ASP A 304 -26.26 -5.38 -6.85
C ASP A 304 -26.50 -4.39 -7.99
N ALA A 305 -25.47 -3.61 -8.34
CA ALA A 305 -25.55 -2.61 -9.40
C ALA A 305 -25.21 -3.16 -10.80
N LYS A 306 -24.99 -4.47 -10.97
CA LYS A 306 -24.50 -5.04 -12.24
C LYS A 306 -25.36 -4.74 -13.49
N ALA A 307 -26.67 -4.53 -13.31
CA ALA A 307 -27.56 -4.18 -14.42
C ALA A 307 -27.39 -2.71 -14.89
N ASP A 308 -26.86 -1.88 -14.00
CA ASP A 308 -26.71 -0.43 -14.17
C ASP A 308 -25.23 -0.03 -14.39
N VAL A 309 -24.31 -0.98 -14.42
CA VAL A 309 -22.87 -0.75 -14.58
C VAL A 309 -22.34 -1.63 -15.70
N SER A 310 -21.57 -1.04 -16.62
CA SER A 310 -20.87 -1.76 -17.68
C SER A 310 -19.39 -1.48 -17.62
N ALA A 311 -18.57 -2.51 -17.84
CA ALA A 311 -17.12 -2.38 -17.94
C ALA A 311 -16.62 -3.09 -19.21
N GLN A 312 -15.70 -2.46 -19.92
CA GLN A 312 -15.17 -2.98 -21.18
C GLN A 312 -13.72 -2.52 -21.37
N VAL A 313 -12.92 -3.35 -22.02
CA VAL A 313 -11.55 -2.98 -22.41
C VAL A 313 -11.61 -1.86 -23.43
N ASP A 314 -10.90 -0.76 -23.16
CA ASP A 314 -10.90 0.47 -23.95
C ASP A 314 -9.45 0.84 -24.33
N GLY A 315 -8.95 0.31 -25.44
CA GLY A 315 -7.55 0.44 -25.83
C GLY A 315 -6.64 -0.63 -25.22
N ASP A 316 -5.33 -0.36 -25.23
CA ASP A 316 -4.33 -1.39 -24.93
C ASP A 316 -4.15 -1.70 -23.43
N GLU A 317 -4.39 -0.75 -22.53
CA GLU A 317 -4.11 -0.94 -21.08
C GLU A 317 -5.20 -0.38 -20.17
N LEU A 318 -6.37 -0.05 -20.72
CA LEU A 318 -7.46 0.55 -19.95
C LEU A 318 -8.73 -0.29 -20.01
N VAL A 319 -9.46 -0.26 -18.91
CA VAL A 319 -10.84 -0.74 -18.80
C VAL A 319 -11.68 0.49 -18.47
N LYS A 320 -12.63 0.81 -19.34
CA LYS A 320 -13.61 1.86 -19.09
C LYS A 320 -14.79 1.27 -18.31
N VAL A 321 -15.20 1.95 -17.25
CA VAL A 321 -16.37 1.62 -16.44
C VAL A 321 -17.36 2.77 -16.53
N ASP A 322 -18.56 2.48 -17.03
CA ASP A 322 -19.67 3.41 -17.12
C ASP A 322 -20.73 3.02 -16.06
N VAL A 323 -21.07 3.96 -15.18
CA VAL A 323 -21.98 3.78 -14.03
C VAL A 323 -23.22 4.60 -14.26
N LYS A 324 -24.39 3.96 -14.37
CA LYS A 324 -25.67 4.63 -14.69
C LYS A 324 -26.42 5.08 -13.44
N PRO A 325 -27.38 6.03 -13.55
CA PRO A 325 -28.16 6.52 -12.41
C PRO A 325 -28.85 5.44 -11.56
N GLY A 326 -29.29 4.33 -12.16
CA GLY A 326 -29.95 3.22 -11.46
C GLY A 326 -29.08 2.49 -10.42
N SER A 327 -27.76 2.76 -10.42
CA SER A 327 -26.79 2.19 -9.49
C SER A 327 -26.70 2.92 -8.14
N GLU A 328 -27.32 4.09 -7.99
CA GLU A 328 -27.15 4.93 -6.80
C GLU A 328 -27.48 4.18 -5.49
N GLY A 329 -26.56 4.23 -4.53
CA GLY A 329 -26.66 3.55 -3.23
C GLY A 329 -26.37 2.05 -3.28
N LYS A 330 -26.07 1.47 -4.45
CA LYS A 330 -25.73 0.06 -4.61
C LYS A 330 -24.22 -0.15 -4.68
N THR A 331 -23.80 -1.34 -4.26
CA THR A 331 -22.42 -1.79 -4.43
C THR A 331 -22.27 -2.62 -5.70
N PHE A 332 -21.06 -2.61 -6.26
CA PHE A 332 -20.69 -3.48 -7.37
C PHE A 332 -19.21 -3.81 -7.30
N GLN A 333 -18.82 -4.84 -8.05
CA GLN A 333 -17.44 -5.24 -8.21
C GLN A 333 -17.06 -5.19 -9.68
N VAL A 334 -15.84 -4.77 -9.97
CA VAL A 334 -15.22 -4.96 -11.27
C VAL A 334 -14.15 -6.03 -11.12
N VAL A 335 -14.36 -7.17 -11.76
CA VAL A 335 -13.46 -8.31 -11.73
C VAL A 335 -12.70 -8.35 -13.05
N ILE A 336 -11.38 -8.31 -12.98
CA ILE A 336 -10.44 -8.39 -14.10
C ILE A 336 -9.72 -9.73 -14.01
N THR A 337 -9.84 -10.54 -15.06
CA THR A 337 -9.14 -11.82 -15.21
C THR A 337 -8.31 -11.82 -16.49
N PRO A 338 -7.29 -12.69 -16.61
CA PRO A 338 -6.61 -12.95 -17.88
C PRO A 338 -7.58 -13.37 -19.00
N LYS A 339 -7.14 -13.22 -20.26
CA LYS A 339 -7.92 -13.60 -21.44
C LYS A 339 -7.86 -15.07 -21.83
#